data_AF-A0A8C9V1G6-F1
#
_entry.id   AF-A0A8C9V1G6-F1
#
_cell.length_a   1.000
_cell.length_b   1.000
_cell.length_c   1.000
_cell.angle_alpha   90.00
_cell.angle_beta   90.00
_cell.angle_gamma   90.00
#
_symmetry.space_group_name_H-M   'P 1'
#
loop_
_entity.id
_entity.type
_entity.pdbx_description
1 polymer ?
#
loop_
_entity_poly.entity_id
_entity_poly.type
_entity_poly.pdbx_seq_one_letter_code
_entity_poly.pdbx_strand_id
1 'polypeptide(L)'
;MIWRAVANTNKKKMEGNGEPDSKGTCGSEDETRRENVSGPCADRTSKSDTADPRRNRLKLFNKVMEKSLERLIADVSFHRFAKTFHPFYKQKPQLTESIHKQFVSELQAAIQDDIAQIMEEGNLQYKLEELDRLEAAATESMDPAWRPSGVPEKDLCSFVMPYYMQQRQYLHRELKKLQKENATLAQKAQVGRERIALTEQRIASSVEEWRATAGTLEALESLSPSQNFDNL
;
A
#
# COMPACT_ATOMS: atom_id res chain seq x y z
N MET A 1 25.84 -15.95 14.82
CA MET A 1 26.36 -14.62 14.39
C MET A 1 26.47 -14.49 12.86
N ILE A 2 25.59 -15.10 12.04
CA ILE A 2 25.73 -15.08 10.56
C ILE A 2 24.60 -14.27 9.88
N TRP A 3 23.54 -13.91 10.59
CA TRP A 3 22.39 -13.20 10.02
C TRP A 3 22.52 -11.67 9.94
N ARG A 4 23.58 -11.06 10.50
CA ARG A 4 23.81 -9.61 10.42
C ARG A 4 24.61 -9.15 9.20
N ALA A 5 25.23 -10.06 8.46
CA ALA A 5 26.15 -9.69 7.37
C ALA A 5 25.47 -9.41 6.02
N VAL A 6 24.22 -9.84 5.80
CA VAL A 6 23.55 -9.72 4.49
C VAL A 6 22.78 -8.39 4.33
N ALA A 7 22.48 -7.70 5.43
CA ALA A 7 21.71 -6.46 5.40
C ALA A 7 22.51 -5.23 4.91
N ASN A 8 23.84 -5.26 4.93
CA ASN A 8 24.67 -4.08 4.65
C ASN A 8 25.12 -3.94 3.19
N THR A 9 24.84 -4.92 2.32
CA THR A 9 25.29 -4.88 0.92
C THR A 9 24.31 -4.17 -0.02
N ASN A 10 23.06 -3.96 0.39
CA ASN A 10 22.02 -3.37 -0.46
C ASN A 10 21.90 -1.84 -0.37
N LYS A 11 22.70 -1.16 0.47
CA LYS A 11 22.66 0.31 0.58
C LYS A 11 23.52 1.03 -0.47
N LYS A 12 24.39 0.32 -1.19
CA LYS A 12 25.42 0.94 -2.05
C LYS A 12 25.13 0.94 -3.55
N LYS A 13 23.91 0.58 -3.99
CA LYS A 13 23.57 0.44 -5.42
C LYS A 13 22.38 1.28 -5.89
N MET A 14 21.98 2.29 -5.12
CA MET A 14 20.86 3.20 -5.39
C MET A 14 21.33 4.64 -5.62
N GLU A 15 22.53 4.85 -6.17
CA GLU A 15 22.95 6.16 -6.66
C GLU A 15 23.66 5.98 -8.00
N GLY A 16 23.12 6.60 -9.05
CA GLY A 16 23.71 6.67 -10.38
C GLY A 16 22.89 5.99 -11.48
N ASN A 17 21.97 6.72 -12.10
CA ASN A 17 22.20 7.42 -13.38
C ASN A 17 20.85 7.71 -14.04
N GLY A 18 20.52 8.99 -14.20
CA GLY A 18 19.45 9.45 -15.09
C GLY A 18 20.06 10.12 -16.31
N GLU A 19 19.50 9.85 -17.48
CA GLU A 19 19.05 10.85 -18.48
C GLU A 19 18.42 10.14 -19.70
N PRO A 20 17.60 10.86 -20.49
CA PRO A 20 16.50 10.29 -21.25
C PRO A 20 16.80 10.21 -22.75
N ASP A 21 15.98 9.47 -23.50
CA ASP A 21 15.93 9.67 -24.93
C ASP A 21 14.52 9.65 -25.49
N SER A 22 14.30 10.65 -26.35
CA SER A 22 13.06 11.03 -27.00
C SER A 22 12.96 10.36 -28.36
N LYS A 23 11.72 10.10 -28.80
CA LYS A 23 11.14 10.40 -30.14
C LYS A 23 10.14 9.32 -30.55
N GLY A 24 8.93 9.79 -30.84
CA GLY A 24 7.87 9.03 -31.48
C GLY A 24 6.90 9.99 -32.14
N THR A 25 7.33 10.57 -33.25
CA THR A 25 6.54 11.40 -34.16
C THR A 25 5.50 10.53 -34.87
N CYS A 26 4.25 11.00 -34.96
CA CYS A 26 3.37 10.68 -36.07
C CYS A 26 2.43 11.87 -36.30
N GLY A 27 2.60 12.53 -37.43
CA GLY A 27 1.67 13.54 -37.94
C GLY A 27 0.82 12.94 -39.06
N SER A 28 -0.41 13.42 -39.16
CA SER A 28 -1.11 13.59 -40.43
C SER A 28 -2.04 14.80 -40.27
N GLU A 29 -1.82 15.77 -41.15
CA GLU A 29 -2.58 16.99 -41.35
C GLU A 29 -3.79 16.67 -42.24
N ASP A 30 -4.92 17.33 -42.00
CA ASP A 30 -5.79 17.72 -43.11
C ASP A 30 -6.53 19.04 -42.81
N GLU A 31 -6.76 19.78 -43.89
CA GLU A 31 -7.15 21.18 -44.06
C GLU A 31 -8.34 21.70 -43.23
N THR A 32 -8.36 23.00 -42.87
CA THR A 32 -8.97 24.07 -43.69
C THR A 32 -8.89 25.45 -43.00
N ARG A 33 -8.64 26.49 -43.81
CA ARG A 33 -8.51 27.92 -43.48
C ARG A 33 -9.88 28.64 -43.57
N ARG A 34 -10.18 29.57 -42.63
CA ARG A 34 -10.59 30.99 -42.85
C ARG A 34 -11.33 31.64 -41.66
N GLU A 35 -10.72 32.71 -41.15
CA GLU A 35 -11.22 34.08 -40.82
C GLU A 35 -12.41 34.36 -39.86
N ASN A 36 -12.06 35.12 -38.80
CA ASN A 36 -12.72 36.27 -38.15
C ASN A 36 -14.17 36.18 -37.63
N VAL A 37 -14.38 36.62 -36.37
CA VAL A 37 -15.14 37.83 -35.94
C VAL A 37 -15.59 37.75 -34.46
N SER A 38 -15.23 38.79 -33.69
CA SER A 38 -15.94 39.44 -32.56
C SER A 38 -16.24 38.72 -31.23
N GLY A 39 -15.83 39.38 -30.13
CA GLY A 39 -16.62 39.47 -28.89
C GLY A 39 -15.89 39.10 -27.59
N PRO A 40 -15.62 40.06 -26.67
CA PRO A 40 -15.02 39.76 -25.37
C PRO A 40 -16.10 39.23 -24.43
N CYS A 41 -15.98 37.96 -24.02
CA CYS A 41 -16.89 37.39 -23.04
C CYS A 41 -16.34 37.61 -21.62
N ALA A 42 -17.12 38.40 -20.89
CA ALA A 42 -16.96 38.83 -19.51
C ALA A 42 -16.30 37.81 -18.58
N ASP A 43 -15.34 38.37 -17.83
CA ASP A 43 -14.86 37.96 -16.52
C ASP A 43 -15.96 37.30 -15.68
N ARG A 44 -15.95 35.97 -15.64
CA ARG A 44 -16.74 35.20 -14.68
C ARG A 44 -15.89 35.06 -13.43
N THR A 45 -15.94 36.09 -12.60
CA THR A 45 -15.60 35.99 -11.18
C THR A 45 -16.43 34.84 -10.60
N SER A 46 -15.80 33.69 -10.43
CA SER A 46 -16.38 32.53 -9.75
C SER A 46 -16.54 32.88 -8.27
N LYS A 47 -17.69 33.48 -7.93
CA LYS A 47 -18.17 33.53 -6.55
C LYS A 47 -18.46 32.10 -6.11
N SER A 48 -17.48 31.46 -5.48
CA SER A 48 -17.66 30.23 -4.73
C SER A 48 -18.30 30.53 -3.37
N ASP A 49 -19.47 31.17 -3.38
CA ASP A 49 -20.26 31.44 -2.18
C ASP A 49 -21.45 30.49 -2.14
N THR A 50 -21.18 29.23 -1.81
CA THR A 50 -22.08 28.34 -1.07
C THR A 50 -21.22 27.21 -0.50
N ALA A 51 -20.37 27.55 0.47
CA ALA A 51 -19.85 26.55 1.39
C ALA A 51 -21.06 26.02 2.19
N ASP A 52 -21.60 24.89 1.73
CA ASP A 52 -22.63 24.07 2.40
C ASP A 52 -22.32 24.02 3.91
N PRO A 53 -23.28 24.31 4.82
CA PRO A 53 -23.12 24.18 6.27
C PRO A 53 -22.53 22.83 6.74
N ARG A 54 -22.51 21.82 5.88
CA ARG A 54 -21.84 20.53 6.10
C ARG A 54 -20.32 20.60 6.31
N ARG A 55 -19.63 21.69 5.94
CA ARG A 55 -18.16 21.70 5.87
C ARG A 55 -17.41 21.85 7.20
N ASN A 56 -18.08 21.99 8.34
CA ASN A 56 -17.36 22.08 9.62
C ASN A 56 -18.16 21.48 10.77
N ARG A 57 -17.89 20.20 11.06
CA ARG A 57 -18.57 19.46 12.14
C ARG A 57 -18.35 20.08 13.51
N LEU A 58 -17.18 20.67 13.75
CA LEU A 58 -16.85 21.33 15.01
C LEU A 58 -17.71 22.58 15.26
N LYS A 59 -17.88 23.44 14.25
CA LYS A 59 -18.76 24.62 14.34
C LYS A 59 -20.20 24.21 14.59
N LEU A 60 -20.68 23.15 13.92
CA LEU A 60 -22.01 22.61 14.16
C LEU A 60 -22.16 22.10 15.60
N PHE A 61 -21.19 21.33 16.08
CA PHE A 61 -21.15 20.84 17.46
C PHE A 61 -21.23 22.01 18.46
N ASN A 62 -20.32 22.99 18.36
CA ASN A 62 -20.31 24.17 19.23
C ASN A 62 -21.64 24.91 19.19
N LYS A 63 -22.25 25.02 18.00
CA LYS A 63 -23.53 25.70 17.87
C LYS A 63 -24.68 24.95 18.55
N VAL A 64 -24.71 23.63 18.42
CA VAL A 64 -25.72 22.78 19.06
C VAL A 64 -25.56 22.82 20.58
N MET A 65 -24.33 22.78 21.09
CA MET A 65 -24.06 22.85 22.53
C MET A 65 -24.47 24.20 23.11
N GLU A 66 -24.09 25.32 22.47
CA GLU A 66 -24.49 26.67 22.86
C GLU A 66 -26.02 26.80 22.89
N LYS A 67 -26.71 26.35 21.83
CA LYS A 67 -28.18 26.41 21.75
C LYS A 67 -28.89 25.52 22.77
N SER A 68 -28.31 24.37 23.09
CA SER A 68 -28.87 23.49 24.12
C SER A 68 -28.75 24.11 25.51
N LEU A 69 -27.61 24.75 25.81
CA LEU A 69 -27.41 25.48 27.06
C LEU A 69 -28.35 26.69 27.16
N GLU A 70 -28.49 27.49 26.11
CA GLU A 70 -29.45 28.60 26.07
C GLU A 70 -30.87 28.12 26.40
N ARG A 71 -31.30 27.00 25.81
CA ARG A 71 -32.62 26.39 26.05
C ARG A 71 -32.79 25.97 27.50
N LEU A 72 -31.78 25.30 28.07
CA LEU A 72 -31.80 24.89 29.48
C LEU A 72 -31.95 26.10 30.40
N ILE A 73 -31.16 27.16 30.19
CA ILE A 73 -31.21 28.36 31.03
C ILE A 73 -32.56 29.09 30.88
N ALA A 74 -33.15 29.12 29.70
CA ALA A 74 -34.49 29.69 29.48
C ALA A 74 -35.57 28.96 30.30
N ASP A 75 -35.46 27.63 30.46
CA ASP A 75 -36.40 26.84 31.26
C ASP A 75 -36.23 27.10 32.77
N VAL A 76 -35.03 27.45 33.21
CA VAL A 76 -34.68 27.81 34.60
C VAL A 76 -34.93 29.30 34.87
N SER A 77 -36.02 29.84 34.31
CA SER A 77 -36.38 31.26 34.47
C SER A 77 -36.63 31.67 35.92
N PHE A 78 -36.31 32.94 36.24
CA PHE A 78 -36.58 33.52 37.56
C PHE A 78 -38.06 33.43 37.95
N HIS A 79 -38.97 33.56 36.99
CA HIS A 79 -40.41 33.46 37.24
C HIS A 79 -40.81 32.10 37.84
N ARG A 80 -40.29 30.99 37.28
CA ARG A 80 -40.52 29.65 37.84
C ARG A 80 -39.89 29.50 39.21
N PHE A 81 -38.69 30.02 39.40
CA PHE A 81 -37.98 29.98 40.67
C PHE A 81 -38.75 30.72 41.78
N ALA A 82 -39.14 31.97 41.53
CA ALA A 82 -39.90 32.80 42.47
C ALA A 82 -41.28 32.22 42.78
N LYS A 83 -41.97 31.64 41.79
CA LYS A 83 -43.26 30.96 41.98
C LYS A 83 -43.14 29.72 42.89
N THR A 84 -42.05 28.96 42.75
CA THR A 84 -41.80 27.74 43.53
C THR A 84 -41.39 28.08 44.96
N PHE A 85 -40.55 29.11 45.14
CA PHE A 85 -40.09 29.60 46.44
C PHE A 85 -40.85 30.86 46.91
N HIS A 86 -42.16 30.91 46.66
CA HIS A 86 -43.00 32.10 46.89
C HIS A 86 -42.95 32.65 48.33
N PRO A 87 -43.00 31.82 49.40
CA PRO A 87 -42.93 32.35 50.76
C PRO A 87 -41.62 33.07 51.05
N PHE A 88 -40.50 32.62 50.48
CA PHE A 88 -39.18 33.21 50.64
C PHE A 88 -39.04 34.49 49.80
N TYR A 89 -39.51 34.45 48.56
CA TYR A 89 -39.53 35.62 47.67
C TYR A 89 -40.30 36.80 48.27
N LYS A 90 -41.47 36.55 48.88
CA LYS A 90 -42.26 37.59 49.57
C LYS A 90 -41.51 38.28 50.70
N GLN A 91 -40.67 37.55 51.43
CA GLN A 91 -39.93 38.09 52.58
C GLN A 91 -38.67 38.84 52.14
N LYS A 92 -37.94 38.29 51.17
CA LYS A 92 -36.64 38.83 50.73
C LYS A 92 -36.50 38.75 49.20
N PRO A 93 -37.17 39.64 48.44
CA PRO A 93 -37.17 39.59 46.98
C PRO A 93 -35.77 39.80 46.39
N GLN A 94 -35.01 40.77 46.93
CA GLN A 94 -33.65 41.09 46.47
C GLN A 94 -32.67 39.93 46.68
N LEU A 95 -32.73 39.27 47.85
CA LEU A 95 -31.88 38.11 48.14
C LEU A 95 -32.25 36.92 47.24
N THR A 96 -33.55 36.70 47.01
CA THR A 96 -34.04 35.62 46.15
C THR A 96 -33.57 35.81 44.70
N GLU A 97 -33.59 37.04 44.18
CA GLU A 97 -33.06 37.37 42.86
C GLU A 97 -31.55 37.16 42.78
N SER A 98 -30.81 37.58 43.81
CA SER A 98 -29.35 37.36 43.88
C SER A 98 -28.99 35.88 43.87
N ILE A 99 -29.69 35.05 44.65
CA ILE A 99 -29.47 33.59 44.71
C ILE A 99 -29.75 32.95 43.34
N HIS A 100 -30.86 33.33 42.69
CA HIS A 100 -31.18 32.79 41.37
C HIS A 100 -30.15 33.16 40.31
N LYS A 101 -29.70 34.42 40.28
CA LYS A 101 -28.62 34.86 39.37
C LYS A 101 -27.33 34.11 39.60
N GLN A 102 -26.93 33.93 40.86
CA GLN A 102 -25.73 33.17 41.22
C GLN A 102 -25.86 31.71 40.77
N PHE A 103 -26.98 31.06 41.08
CA PHE A 103 -27.25 29.68 40.67
C PHE A 103 -27.17 29.49 39.15
N VAL A 104 -27.81 30.38 38.38
CA VAL A 104 -27.78 30.31 36.91
C VAL A 104 -26.36 30.51 36.38
N SER A 105 -25.60 31.46 36.94
CA SER A 105 -24.23 31.74 36.52
C SER A 105 -23.29 30.57 36.84
N GLU A 106 -23.38 29.99 38.03
CA GLU A 106 -22.56 28.85 38.44
C GLU A 106 -22.90 27.60 37.62
N LEU A 107 -24.19 27.34 37.39
CA LEU A 107 -24.65 26.22 36.55
C LEU A 107 -24.14 26.37 35.11
N GLN A 108 -24.24 27.58 34.54
CA GLN A 108 -23.80 27.84 33.18
C GLN A 108 -22.28 27.66 33.05
N ALA A 109 -21.50 28.21 34.00
CA ALA A 109 -20.05 28.08 34.02
C ALA A 109 -19.62 26.61 34.16
N ALA A 110 -20.20 25.89 35.12
CA ALA A 110 -19.88 24.47 35.34
C ALA A 110 -20.15 23.62 34.09
N ILE A 111 -21.30 23.81 33.43
CA ILE A 111 -21.60 23.07 32.19
C ILE A 111 -20.64 23.45 31.06
N GLN A 112 -20.28 24.72 30.92
CA GLN A 112 -19.33 25.16 29.88
C GLN A 112 -17.93 24.59 30.12
N ASP A 113 -17.47 24.59 31.38
CA ASP A 113 -16.21 24.01 31.78
C ASP A 113 -16.19 22.50 31.54
N ASP A 114 -17.25 21.78 31.91
CA ASP A 114 -17.39 20.34 31.64
C ASP A 114 -17.37 20.03 30.14
N ILE A 115 -18.06 20.83 29.32
CA ILE A 115 -18.04 20.67 27.85
C ILE A 115 -16.62 20.88 27.32
N ALA A 116 -15.92 21.93 27.77
CA ALA A 116 -14.55 22.21 27.36
C ALA A 116 -13.60 21.09 27.78
N GLN A 117 -13.74 20.57 28.99
CA GLN A 117 -12.97 19.44 29.49
C GLN A 117 -13.20 18.18 28.65
N ILE A 118 -14.45 17.81 28.37
CA ILE A 118 -14.78 16.64 27.53
C ILE A 118 -14.24 16.82 26.11
N MET A 119 -14.29 18.04 25.55
CA MET A 119 -13.72 18.33 24.24
C MET A 119 -12.21 18.12 24.19
N GLU A 120 -11.50 18.56 25.23
CA GLU A 120 -10.04 18.42 25.35
C GLU A 120 -9.64 16.96 25.58
N GLU A 121 -10.25 16.29 26.57
CA GLU A 121 -10.00 14.86 26.88
C GLU A 121 -10.27 13.97 25.66
N GLY A 122 -11.35 14.25 24.95
CA GLY A 122 -11.75 13.54 23.74
C GLY A 122 -10.92 13.90 22.51
N ASN A 123 -10.04 14.91 22.58
CA ASN A 123 -9.39 15.52 21.41
C ASN A 123 -10.39 15.78 20.28
N LEU A 124 -11.59 16.26 20.63
CA LEU A 124 -12.74 16.23 19.75
C LEU A 124 -12.55 17.16 18.54
N GLN A 125 -11.89 18.30 18.76
CA GLN A 125 -11.54 19.24 17.70
C GLN A 125 -10.76 18.54 16.57
N TYR A 126 -9.62 17.90 16.91
CA TYR A 126 -8.80 17.20 15.93
C TYR A 126 -9.57 16.06 15.24
N LYS A 127 -10.36 15.28 15.98
CA LYS A 127 -11.12 14.16 15.41
C LYS A 127 -12.19 14.63 14.43
N LEU A 128 -12.93 15.70 14.75
CA LEU A 128 -13.96 16.25 13.86
C LEU A 128 -13.34 16.88 12.61
N GLU A 129 -12.21 17.58 12.75
CA GLU A 129 -11.45 18.13 11.62
C GLU A 129 -10.86 17.03 10.73
N GLU A 130 -10.37 15.94 11.31
CA GLU A 130 -9.87 14.78 10.56
C GLU A 130 -11.02 14.05 9.82
N LEU A 131 -12.21 13.94 10.42
CA LEU A 131 -13.39 13.42 9.72
C LEU A 131 -13.78 14.29 8.52
N ASP A 132 -13.76 15.62 8.68
CA ASP A 132 -14.00 16.56 7.58
C ASP A 132 -12.95 16.36 6.45
N ARG A 133 -11.69 16.13 6.81
CA ARG A 133 -10.61 15.83 5.85
C ARG A 133 -10.81 14.50 5.13
N LEU A 134 -11.16 13.44 5.85
CA LEU A 134 -11.38 12.11 5.29
C LEU A 134 -12.59 12.08 4.35
N GLU A 135 -13.67 12.78 4.68
CA GLU A 135 -14.83 12.92 3.79
C GLU A 135 -14.47 13.69 2.52
N ALA A 136 -13.68 14.77 2.63
CA ALA A 136 -13.21 15.51 1.47
C ALA A 136 -12.27 14.67 0.58
N ALA A 137 -11.47 13.77 1.15
CA ALA A 137 -10.61 12.85 0.41
C ALA A 137 -11.38 11.70 -0.25
N ALA A 138 -12.58 11.37 0.26
CA ALA A 138 -13.40 10.27 -0.24
C ALA A 138 -14.26 10.63 -1.48
N THR A 139 -14.00 11.77 -2.12
CA THR A 139 -14.73 12.21 -3.30
C THR A 139 -14.49 11.27 -4.48
N GLU A 140 -15.57 10.61 -4.93
CA GLU A 140 -15.80 9.88 -6.20
C GLU A 140 -16.20 8.39 -6.07
N SER A 141 -16.04 7.74 -4.90
CA SER A 141 -16.53 6.36 -4.77
C SER A 141 -18.04 6.34 -4.52
N MET A 142 -18.84 5.94 -5.52
CA MET A 142 -20.27 5.65 -5.34
C MET A 142 -20.52 4.30 -4.65
N ASP A 143 -19.47 3.48 -4.50
CA ASP A 143 -19.57 2.19 -3.87
C ASP A 143 -19.78 2.31 -2.35
N PRO A 144 -20.56 1.39 -1.74
CA PRO A 144 -20.69 1.32 -0.30
C PRO A 144 -19.32 1.18 0.37
N ALA A 145 -19.00 2.10 1.28
CA ALA A 145 -17.77 2.03 2.04
C ALA A 145 -17.71 0.72 2.85
N TRP A 146 -16.53 0.10 2.89
CA TRP A 146 -16.31 -1.15 3.62
C TRP A 146 -16.71 -1.02 5.10
N ARG A 147 -17.29 -2.09 5.65
CA ARG A 147 -17.64 -2.23 7.06
C ARG A 147 -17.14 -3.59 7.54
N PRO A 148 -16.64 -3.70 8.78
CA PRO A 148 -16.31 -4.99 9.38
C PRO A 148 -17.50 -5.94 9.29
N SER A 149 -17.25 -7.15 8.81
CA SER A 149 -18.28 -8.18 8.71
C SER A 149 -18.64 -8.79 10.06
N GLY A 150 -17.80 -8.57 11.08
CA GLY A 150 -17.91 -9.20 12.39
C GLY A 150 -17.25 -10.58 12.46
N VAL A 151 -16.64 -11.03 11.36
CA VAL A 151 -15.85 -12.25 11.28
C VAL A 151 -14.37 -11.86 11.14
N PRO A 152 -13.56 -11.99 12.21
CA PRO A 152 -12.18 -11.50 12.23
C PRO A 152 -11.31 -12.03 11.09
N GLU A 153 -11.47 -13.30 10.74
CA GLU A 153 -10.70 -13.95 9.66
C GLU A 153 -10.97 -13.27 8.32
N LYS A 154 -12.23 -12.91 8.05
CA LYS A 154 -12.61 -12.24 6.80
C LYS A 154 -12.17 -10.78 6.79
N ASP A 155 -12.26 -10.10 7.92
CA ASP A 155 -11.91 -8.69 8.02
C ASP A 155 -10.40 -8.47 7.94
N LEU A 156 -9.61 -9.41 8.46
CA LEU A 156 -8.14 -9.40 8.37
C LEU A 156 -7.64 -9.64 6.93
N CYS A 157 -8.39 -10.40 6.13
CA CYS A 157 -7.96 -10.76 4.77
C CYS A 157 -7.69 -9.53 3.90
N SER A 158 -8.50 -8.47 4.00
CA SER A 158 -8.31 -7.24 3.22
C SER A 158 -6.97 -6.56 3.53
N PHE A 159 -6.57 -6.56 4.81
CA PHE A 159 -5.33 -5.97 5.29
C PHE A 159 -4.09 -6.80 4.89
N VAL A 160 -4.18 -8.13 4.98
CA VAL A 160 -3.01 -9.01 4.76
C VAL A 160 -2.80 -9.32 3.27
N MET A 161 -3.86 -9.26 2.45
CA MET A 161 -3.80 -9.61 1.02
C MET A 161 -2.68 -8.90 0.24
N PRO A 162 -2.44 -7.58 0.37
CA PRO A 162 -1.37 -6.91 -0.36
C PRO A 162 0.02 -7.51 -0.10
N TYR A 163 0.30 -7.90 1.15
CA TYR A 163 1.58 -8.50 1.53
C TYR A 163 1.78 -9.88 0.90
N TYR A 164 0.75 -10.74 0.95
CA TYR A 164 0.80 -12.04 0.30
C TYR A 164 0.90 -11.94 -1.22
N MET A 165 0.24 -10.94 -1.82
CA MET A 165 0.38 -10.66 -3.25
C MET A 165 1.82 -10.26 -3.61
N GLN A 166 2.46 -9.41 -2.82
CA GLN A 166 3.86 -9.02 -3.03
C GLN A 166 4.80 -10.22 -2.89
N GLN A 167 4.62 -11.05 -1.86
CA GLN A 167 5.42 -12.25 -1.64
C GLN A 167 5.26 -13.25 -2.80
N ARG A 168 4.02 -13.46 -3.25
CA ARG A 168 3.72 -14.33 -4.40
C ARG A 168 4.41 -13.85 -5.66
N GLN A 169 4.37 -12.54 -5.93
CA GLN A 169 5.05 -11.94 -7.10
C GLN A 169 6.56 -12.14 -7.03
N TYR A 170 7.16 -11.93 -5.85
CA TYR A 170 8.59 -12.16 -5.64
C TYR A 170 8.99 -13.62 -5.91
N LEU A 171 8.32 -14.58 -5.27
CA LEU A 171 8.60 -16.01 -5.45
C LEU A 171 8.45 -16.44 -6.91
N HIS A 172 7.44 -15.91 -7.60
CA HIS A 172 7.24 -16.21 -9.01
C HIS A 172 8.39 -15.72 -9.90
N ARG A 173 8.99 -14.58 -9.58
CA ARG A 173 10.18 -14.06 -10.29
C ARG A 173 11.40 -14.93 -10.05
N GLU A 174 11.66 -15.29 -8.79
CA GLU A 174 12.80 -16.15 -8.45
C GLU A 174 12.67 -17.55 -9.06
N LEU A 175 11.47 -18.14 -9.01
CA LEU A 175 11.21 -19.45 -9.61
C LEU A 175 11.44 -19.44 -11.12
N LYS A 176 10.99 -18.39 -11.83
CA LYS A 176 11.26 -18.23 -13.27
C LYS A 176 12.75 -18.11 -13.57
N LYS A 177 13.51 -17.41 -12.72
CA LYS A 177 14.96 -17.29 -12.86
C LYS A 177 15.64 -18.65 -12.73
N LEU A 178 15.32 -19.38 -11.65
CA LEU A 178 15.87 -20.73 -11.41
C LEU A 178 15.52 -21.72 -12.52
N GLN A 179 14.30 -21.67 -13.06
CA GLN A 179 13.89 -22.53 -14.17
C GLN A 179 14.72 -22.28 -15.43
N LYS A 180 15.00 -21.01 -15.78
CA LYS A 180 15.85 -20.66 -16.93
C LYS A 180 17.29 -21.14 -16.76
N GLU A 181 17.85 -20.92 -15.57
CA GLU A 181 19.21 -21.35 -15.24
C GLU A 181 19.31 -22.88 -15.29
N ASN A 182 18.35 -23.60 -14.69
CA ASN A 182 18.31 -25.05 -14.71
C ASN A 182 18.16 -25.60 -16.12
N ALA A 183 17.27 -25.04 -16.95
CA ALA A 183 17.14 -25.46 -18.36
C ALA A 183 18.46 -25.32 -19.13
N THR A 184 19.18 -24.21 -18.91
CA THR A 184 20.49 -23.98 -19.54
C THR A 184 21.53 -24.99 -19.05
N LEU A 185 21.56 -25.29 -17.76
CA LEU A 185 22.48 -26.27 -17.17
C LEU A 185 22.16 -27.69 -17.64
N ALA A 186 20.87 -28.07 -17.70
CA ALA A 186 20.42 -29.36 -18.18
C ALA A 186 20.83 -29.59 -19.64
N GLN A 187 20.69 -28.56 -20.49
CA GLN A 187 21.15 -28.61 -21.88
C GLN A 187 22.67 -28.83 -21.96
N LYS A 188 23.46 -28.07 -21.18
CA LYS A 188 24.93 -28.25 -21.14
C LYS A 188 25.33 -29.65 -20.67
N ALA A 189 24.66 -30.16 -19.65
CA ALA A 189 24.91 -31.51 -19.15
C ALA A 189 24.57 -32.58 -20.19
N GLN A 190 23.49 -32.40 -20.95
CA GLN A 190 23.09 -33.30 -22.02
C GLN A 190 24.13 -33.34 -23.16
N VAL A 191 24.53 -32.17 -23.66
CA VAL A 191 25.61 -32.06 -24.66
C VAL A 191 26.91 -32.66 -24.13
N GLY A 192 27.23 -32.45 -22.85
CA GLY A 192 28.39 -33.06 -22.20
C GLY A 192 28.34 -34.60 -22.22
N ARG A 193 27.18 -35.18 -21.87
CA ARG A 193 26.98 -36.64 -21.91
C ARG A 193 27.11 -37.21 -23.31
N GLU A 194 26.55 -36.55 -24.31
CA GLU A 194 26.66 -36.97 -25.73
C GLU A 194 28.11 -36.99 -26.20
N ARG A 195 28.90 -35.96 -25.84
CA ARG A 195 30.34 -35.91 -26.16
C ARG A 195 31.14 -37.03 -25.50
N ILE A 196 30.80 -37.37 -24.24
CA ILE A 196 31.44 -38.48 -23.53
C ILE A 196 31.11 -39.79 -24.24
N ALA A 197 29.82 -40.06 -24.52
CA ALA A 197 29.39 -41.28 -25.21
C ALA A 197 30.06 -41.48 -26.58
N LEU A 198 30.19 -40.40 -27.38
CA LEU A 198 30.91 -40.45 -28.66
C LEU A 198 32.41 -40.78 -28.48
N THR A 199 33.02 -40.22 -27.45
CA THR A 199 34.44 -40.46 -27.15
C THR A 199 34.66 -41.89 -26.68
N GLU A 200 33.79 -42.40 -25.80
CA GLU A 200 33.79 -43.79 -25.34
C GLU A 200 33.63 -44.77 -26.51
N GLN A 201 32.72 -44.50 -27.44
CA GLN A 201 32.55 -45.32 -28.65
C GLN A 201 33.81 -45.35 -29.50
N ARG A 202 34.44 -44.19 -29.74
CA ARG A 202 35.69 -44.12 -30.51
C ARG A 202 36.82 -44.90 -29.84
N ILE A 203 36.95 -44.78 -28.52
CA ILE A 203 37.94 -45.54 -27.75
C ILE A 203 37.66 -47.04 -27.88
N ALA A 204 36.41 -47.48 -27.74
CA ALA A 204 36.03 -48.88 -27.88
C ALA A 204 36.36 -49.43 -29.28
N SER A 205 36.03 -48.70 -30.35
CA SER A 205 36.38 -49.08 -31.72
C SER A 205 37.88 -49.20 -31.92
N SER A 206 38.67 -48.22 -31.49
CA SER A 206 40.13 -48.31 -31.57
C SER A 206 40.68 -49.49 -30.78
N VAL A 207 40.19 -49.72 -29.55
CA VAL A 207 40.62 -50.87 -28.74
C VAL A 207 40.32 -52.19 -29.46
N GLU A 208 39.17 -52.31 -30.12
CA GLU A 208 38.81 -53.51 -30.89
C GLU A 208 39.72 -53.69 -32.12
N GLU A 209 40.03 -52.62 -32.84
CA GLU A 209 41.00 -52.63 -33.95
C GLU A 209 42.40 -53.07 -33.49
N TRP A 210 42.88 -52.53 -32.36
CA TRP A 210 44.15 -52.92 -31.75
C TRP A 210 44.15 -54.40 -31.33
N ARG A 211 43.06 -54.88 -30.75
CA ARG A 211 42.93 -56.32 -30.40
C ARG A 211 42.93 -57.21 -31.63
N ALA A 212 42.23 -56.84 -32.68
CA ALA A 212 42.19 -57.60 -33.93
C ALA A 212 43.58 -57.69 -34.59
N THR A 213 44.30 -56.57 -34.65
CA THR A 213 45.68 -56.52 -35.20
C THR A 213 46.69 -57.27 -34.34
N ALA A 214 46.58 -57.21 -33.02
CA ALA A 214 47.40 -58.04 -32.14
C ALA A 214 47.14 -59.54 -32.35
N GLY A 215 45.86 -59.95 -32.43
CA GLY A 215 45.49 -61.34 -32.67
C GLY A 215 45.94 -61.87 -34.05
N THR A 216 45.96 -61.03 -35.09
CA THR A 216 46.50 -61.43 -36.41
C THR A 216 48.02 -61.54 -36.40
N LEU A 217 48.74 -60.69 -35.66
CA LEU A 217 50.18 -60.80 -35.47
C LEU A 217 50.55 -62.09 -34.72
N GLU A 218 49.84 -62.42 -33.63
CA GLU A 218 50.03 -63.69 -32.91
C GLU A 218 49.74 -64.91 -33.82
N ALA A 219 48.72 -64.82 -34.67
CA ALA A 219 48.43 -65.86 -35.65
C ALA A 219 49.52 -65.98 -36.73
N LEU A 220 50.10 -64.88 -37.20
CA LEU A 220 51.22 -64.88 -38.14
C LEU A 220 52.51 -65.42 -37.51
N GLU A 221 52.80 -65.08 -36.25
CA GLU A 221 53.92 -65.65 -35.49
C GLU A 221 53.78 -67.17 -35.34
N SER A 222 52.56 -67.69 -35.15
CA SER A 222 52.27 -69.13 -35.11
C SER A 222 52.39 -69.85 -36.46
N LEU A 223 52.40 -69.11 -37.58
CA LEU A 223 52.57 -69.62 -38.95
C LEU A 223 54.02 -69.51 -39.46
N SER A 224 54.93 -68.91 -38.69
CA SER A 224 56.37 -68.89 -38.99
C SER A 224 56.97 -70.29 -38.77
N PRO A 225 57.69 -70.88 -39.74
CA PRO A 225 58.45 -72.10 -39.49
C PRO A 225 59.59 -71.78 -38.51
N SER A 226 59.71 -72.53 -37.41
CA SER A 226 60.92 -72.53 -36.57
C SER A 226 62.14 -72.82 -37.44
N GLN A 227 62.92 -71.78 -37.76
CA GLN A 227 64.31 -72.00 -38.16
C GLN A 227 65.11 -72.32 -36.90
N ASN A 228 65.17 -73.61 -36.59
CA ASN A 228 66.18 -74.17 -35.71
C ASN A 228 67.55 -73.99 -36.39
N PHE A 229 68.36 -73.06 -35.91
CA PHE A 229 69.80 -73.07 -36.14
C PHE A 229 70.47 -73.82 -34.98
N ASP A 230 70.38 -75.15 -35.02
CA ASP A 230 71.28 -76.04 -34.28
C ASP A 230 71.72 -77.16 -35.23
N ASN A 231 73.05 -77.29 -35.39
CA ASN A 231 73.83 -78.24 -36.21
C ASN A 231 74.24 -77.76 -37.63
N LEU A 232 75.36 -77.04 -37.74
CA LEU A 232 76.68 -77.60 -38.12
C LEU A 232 77.79 -76.53 -37.98
#